data_AF-A0A7K4MLS4-F1
#
_entry.id   AF-A0A7K4MLS4-F1
#
_cell.length_a   1.000
_cell.length_b   1.000
_cell.length_c   1.000
_cell.angle_alpha   90.00
_cell.angle_beta   90.00
_cell.angle_gamma   90.00
#
_symmetry.space_group_name_H-M   'P 1'
#
loop_
_entity.id
_entity.type
_entity.pdbx_description
1 polymer ?
#
loop_
_entity_poly.entity_id
_entity_poly.type
_entity_poly.pdbx_seq_one_letter_code
_entity_poly.pdbx_strand_id
1 'polypeptide(L)' 'MKSELIENRIIIWNIDDSRKLFGQGYYGKPIGI' A
#
# COMPACT_ATOMS: atom_id res chain seq x y z
N MET A 1 -7.73 -1.23 6.91
CA MET A 1 -7.30 -1.58 5.55
C MET A 1 -8.46 -1.53 4.57
N LYS A 2 -8.70 -0.33 4.02
CA LYS A 2 -9.49 -0.15 2.78
C LYS A 2 -8.50 0.01 1.64
N SER A 3 -8.79 -0.57 0.49
CA SER A 3 -7.94 -0.51 -0.69
C SER A 3 -8.79 -0.42 -1.95
N GLU A 4 -8.19 0.07 -3.02
CA GLU A 4 -8.82 0.19 -4.34
C GLU A 4 -8.08 -0.68 -5.34
N LEU A 5 -8.81 -1.42 -6.18
CA LEU A 5 -8.23 -2.13 -7.31
C LEU A 5 -8.22 -1.18 -8.51
N ILE A 6 -7.03 -0.89 -9.02
CA ILE A 6 -6.83 -0.07 -10.22
C ILE A 6 -6.01 -0.91 -11.20
N GLU A 7 -6.60 -1.21 -12.36
CA GLU A 7 -6.07 -2.15 -13.35
C GLU A 7 -5.74 -3.52 -12.72
N ASN A 8 -4.45 -3.82 -12.57
CA ASN A 8 -3.92 -5.05 -11.99
C ASN A 8 -3.18 -4.81 -10.66
N ARG A 9 -3.38 -3.65 -10.02
CA ARG A 9 -2.71 -3.26 -8.78
C ARG A 9 -3.72 -2.90 -7.71
N ILE A 10 -3.40 -3.28 -6.47
CA ILE A 10 -4.13 -2.84 -5.29
C ILE A 10 -3.42 -1.60 -4.74
N ILE A 11 -4.16 -0.49 -4.64
CA ILE A 11 -3.66 0.77 -4.09
C ILE A 11 -4.19 0.93 -2.66
N ILE A 12 -3.27 1.21 -1.75
CA ILE A 12 -3.56 1.55 -0.36
C ILE A 12 -3.36 3.06 -0.22
N TRP A 13 -4.47 3.82 -0.19
CA TRP A 13 -4.39 5.29 -0.11
C TRP A 13 -4.02 5.81 1.28
N ASN A 14 -4.42 5.08 2.34
CA ASN A 14 -4.09 5.46 3.69
C ASN A 14 -2.62 5.18 3.99
N ILE A 15 -1.89 6.21 4.41
CA ILE A 15 -0.44 6.14 4.66
C ILE A 15 -0.12 5.22 5.84
N ASP A 16 -0.92 5.23 6.91
CA ASP A 16 -0.65 4.41 8.10
C ASP A 16 -0.83 2.92 7.82
N ASP A 17 -1.87 2.56 7.07
CA ASP A 17 -2.08 1.19 6.60
C ASP A 17 -0.95 0.76 5.64
N SER A 18 -0.48 1.67 4.77
CA SER A 18 0.66 1.39 3.88
C SER A 18 1.96 1.14 4.65
N ARG A 19 2.25 1.95 5.67
CA ARG A 19 3.43 1.78 6.55
C ARG A 19 3.38 0.48 7.32
N LYS A 20 2.20 0.07 7.81
CA LYS A 20 2.04 -1.22 8.50
C LYS A 20 2.36 -2.39 7.59
N LEU A 21 1.84 -2.40 6.36
CA LEU A 21 2.14 -3.44 5.37
C LEU A 21 3.62 -3.50 5.02
N PHE A 22 4.24 -2.35 4.79
CA PHE A 22 5.66 -2.29 4.53
C PHE A 22 6.48 -2.78 5.73
N GLY A 23 6.11 -2.41 6.96
CA GLY A 23 6.77 -2.86 8.19
C GLY A 23 6.58 -4.36 8.51
N GLN A 24 5.56 -5.01 7.96
CA GLN A 24 5.27 -6.43 8.19
C GLN A 24 6.03 -7.40 7.28
N GLY A 25 6.79 -6.90 6.30
CA GLY A 25 7.51 -7.76 5.37
C GLY A 25 7.85 -7.12 4.04
N TYR A 26 7.95 -5.79 3.98
CA TYR A 26 8.23 -5.01 2.78
C TYR A 26 7.19 -5.20 1.67
N TYR A 27 5.92 -5.37 2.04
CA TYR A 27 4.84 -5.52 1.07
C TYR A 27 4.57 -4.20 0.32
N GLY A 28 4.53 -4.30 -1.01
CA GLY A 28 4.25 -3.18 -1.90
C GLY A 28 5.47 -2.30 -2.16
N LYS A 29 5.25 -1.24 -2.95
CA LYS A 29 6.26 -0.23 -3.26
C LYS A 29 5.65 1.16 -3.09
N PRO A 30 6.13 1.99 -2.15
CA PRO A 30 5.70 3.37 -2.05
C PRO A 30 5.98 4.12 -3.35
N ILE A 31 5.03 4.93 -3.79
CA ILE A 31 5.18 5.79 -4.97
C ILE A 31 5.40 7.22 -4.48
N GLY A 32 6.42 7.91 -5.00
CA GLY A 32 6.67 9.33 -4.71
C GLY A 32 7.57 9.63 -3.52
N ILE A 33 8.49 8.72 -3.17
CA ILE A 33 9.70 9.03 -2.38
C ILE A 33 10.84 9.32 -3.35
#